data_AF-A0A2S3XBJ4-F1
#
_entry.id   AF-A0A2S3XBJ4-F1
#
_cell.length_a   1.000
_cell.length_b   1.000
_cell.length_c   1.000
_cell.angle_alpha   90.00
_cell.angle_beta   90.00
_cell.angle_gamma   90.00
#
_symmetry.space_group_name_H-M   'P 1'
#
loop_
_entity.id
_entity.type
_entity.pdbx_description
1 polymer ?
#
loop_
_entity_poly.entity_id
_entity_poly.type
_entity_poly.pdbx_seq_one_letter_code
_entity_poly.pdbx_strand_id
1 'polypeptide(L)'
;MAFYHVAFTACMTIQGGPHDCQPEKMVDTKFMGLVNCYSAAKQVEDMAVQSANKSASEQNVTLSDVKITTRCLTLKEGEEFLIKNGPTALIVTGKEFN
;
A
#
# COMPACT_ATOMS: atom_id res chain seq x y z
N MET A 1 19.97 13.76 4.50
CA MET A 1 18.63 13.65 3.86
C MET A 1 17.88 12.53 4.57
N ALA A 2 16.65 12.77 5.00
CA ALA A 2 15.82 11.73 5.60
C ALA A 2 15.12 10.93 4.49
N PHE A 3 15.18 9.61 4.58
CA PHE A 3 14.53 8.70 3.64
C PHE A 3 13.29 8.09 4.27
N TYR A 4 12.27 7.90 3.45
CA TYR A 4 10.97 7.38 3.86
C TYR A 4 10.57 6.19 3.00
N HIS A 5 9.79 5.29 3.62
CA HIS A 5 9.07 4.21 2.98
C HIS A 5 7.58 4.54 2.96
N VAL A 6 6.86 4.06 1.95
CA VAL A 6 5.40 4.14 1.91
C VAL A 6 4.84 2.84 2.47
N ALA A 7 4.04 2.91 3.53
CA ALA A 7 3.19 1.81 3.96
C ALA A 7 1.74 2.08 3.56
N PHE A 8 1.02 1.01 3.22
CA PHE A 8 -0.39 1.10 2.84
C PHE A 8 -1.20 -0.09 3.35
N THR A 9 -2.46 0.18 3.65
CA THR A 9 -3.49 -0.80 3.99
C THR A 9 -4.64 -0.63 3.03
N ALA A 10 -5.07 -1.71 2.39
CA ALA A 10 -6.25 -1.73 1.53
C ALA A 10 -7.39 -2.47 2.23
N CYS A 11 -8.51 -1.79 2.43
CA CYS A 11 -9.74 -2.36 2.94
C CYS A 11 -10.80 -2.34 1.84
N MET A 12 -11.47 -3.45 1.61
CA MET A 12 -12.47 -3.59 0.56
C MET A 12 -13.75 -4.20 1.10
N THR A 13 -14.87 -3.81 0.50
CA THR A 13 -16.19 -4.37 0.82
C THR A 13 -16.80 -4.98 -0.44
N ILE A 14 -17.17 -6.26 -0.33
CA ILE A 14 -17.87 -7.00 -1.39
C ILE A 14 -19.37 -7.00 -1.07
N GLN A 15 -20.20 -6.43 -1.95
CA GLN A 15 -21.67 -6.44 -1.94
C GLN A 15 -22.33 -6.62 -0.55
N GLY A 16 -22.17 -5.64 0.34
CA GLY A 16 -22.83 -5.62 1.66
C GLY A 16 -22.25 -6.59 2.70
N GLY A 17 -21.13 -7.26 2.38
CA GLY A 17 -20.34 -8.06 3.31
C GLY A 17 -19.52 -7.20 4.29
N PRO A 18 -18.82 -7.84 5.24
CA PRO A 18 -17.92 -7.16 6.16
C PRO A 18 -16.72 -6.54 5.41
N HIS A 19 -16.19 -5.43 5.93
CA HIS A 19 -14.92 -4.88 5.44
C HIS A 19 -13.80 -5.91 5.62
N ASP A 20 -13.20 -6.34 4.52
CA ASP A 20 -12.00 -7.16 4.54
C ASP A 20 -10.78 -6.27 4.33
N CYS A 21 -9.95 -6.14 5.37
CA CYS A 21 -8.74 -5.35 5.34
C CYS A 21 -7.53 -6.26 5.13
N GLN A 22 -6.84 -6.05 4.01
CA GLN A 22 -5.56 -6.70 3.77
C GLN A 22 -4.54 -6.22 4.81
N PRO A 23 -3.63 -7.10 5.27
CA PRO A 23 -2.56 -6.70 6.17
C PRO A 23 -1.73 -5.58 5.54
N GLU A 24 -1.30 -4.63 6.37
CA GLU A 24 -0.48 -3.49 5.92
C GLU A 24 0.77 -3.98 5.20
N LYS A 25 1.12 -3.30 4.10
CA LYS A 25 2.29 -3.59 3.28
C LYS A 25 3.16 -2.35 3.16
N MET A 26 4.47 -2.54 3.17
CA MET A 26 5.44 -1.49 2.93
C MET A 26 6.02 -1.63 1.53
N VAL A 27 6.07 -0.53 0.79
CA VAL A 27 6.72 -0.47 -0.51
C VAL A 27 8.19 -0.12 -0.31
N ASP A 28 9.07 -0.93 -0.87
CA ASP A 28 10.49 -0.60 -0.96
C ASP A 28 10.66 0.53 -1.97
N THR A 29 10.77 1.75 -1.46
CA THR A 29 10.99 2.94 -2.26
C THR A 29 12.41 3.39 -2.08
N LYS A 30 13.23 3.27 -3.13
CA LYS A 30 14.60 3.77 -3.10
C LYS A 30 14.59 5.29 -2.90
N PHE A 31 15.09 5.72 -1.74
CA PHE A 31 15.49 7.09 -1.44
C PHE A 31 14.41 8.18 -1.66
N MET A 32 13.28 8.09 -0.98
CA MET A 32 12.26 9.14 -1.02
C MET A 32 12.46 10.20 0.06
N GLY A 33 12.52 11.48 -0.32
CA GLY A 33 12.23 12.57 0.61
C GLY A 33 10.74 12.61 0.98
N LEU A 34 10.36 13.33 2.04
CA LEU A 34 9.00 13.35 2.57
C LEU A 34 7.92 13.72 1.53
N VAL A 35 8.19 14.73 0.69
CA VAL A 35 7.26 15.18 -0.36
C VAL A 35 7.04 14.10 -1.42
N ASN A 36 8.12 13.44 -1.83
CA ASN A 36 8.04 12.35 -2.80
C ASN A 36 7.30 11.16 -2.19
N CYS A 37 7.47 10.90 -0.89
CA CYS A 37 6.74 9.83 -0.20
C CYS A 37 5.22 10.02 -0.27
N TYR A 38 4.70 11.24 -0.05
CA TYR A 38 3.25 11.51 -0.24
C TYR A 38 2.80 11.39 -1.70
N SER A 39 3.68 11.72 -2.64
CA SER A 39 3.38 11.56 -4.07
C SER A 39 3.34 10.07 -4.47
N ALA A 40 4.27 9.26 -3.97
CA ALA A 40 4.25 7.81 -4.12
C ALA A 40 3.06 7.17 -3.42
N ALA A 41 2.69 7.65 -2.23
CA ALA A 41 1.52 7.18 -1.50
C ALA A 41 0.26 7.27 -2.38
N LYS A 42 0.04 8.39 -3.05
CA LYS A 42 -1.07 8.54 -3.98
C LYS A 42 -0.98 7.59 -5.18
N GLN A 43 0.19 7.41 -5.77
CA GLN A 43 0.37 6.45 -6.87
C GLN A 43 0.12 5.00 -6.42
N VAL A 44 0.54 4.65 -5.21
CA VAL A 44 0.29 3.33 -4.60
C VAL A 44 -1.21 3.13 -4.33
N GLU A 45 -1.92 4.16 -3.87
CA GLU A 45 -3.39 4.14 -3.75
C GLU A 45 -4.04 3.83 -5.09
N ASP A 46 -3.71 4.58 -6.14
CA ASP A 46 -4.29 4.36 -7.48
C ASP A 46 -3.99 2.95 -8.00
N MET A 47 -2.76 2.47 -7.85
CA MET A 47 -2.35 1.12 -8.25
C MET A 47 -3.10 0.04 -7.46
N ALA A 48 -3.25 0.21 -6.15
CA ALA A 48 -3.92 -0.77 -5.31
C ALA A 48 -5.44 -0.79 -5.55
N VAL A 49 -6.07 0.36 -5.84
CA VAL A 49 -7.49 0.41 -6.28
C VAL A 49 -7.64 -0.31 -7.62
N GLN A 50 -6.77 -0.04 -8.60
CA GLN A 50 -6.80 -0.72 -9.90
C GLN A 50 -6.60 -2.23 -9.75
N SER A 51 -5.66 -2.66 -8.91
CA SER A 51 -5.43 -4.08 -8.64
C SER A 51 -6.64 -4.74 -7.99
N ALA A 52 -7.25 -4.08 -7.00
CA ALA A 52 -8.45 -4.60 -6.34
C ALA A 52 -9.62 -4.74 -7.33
N ASN A 53 -9.87 -3.72 -8.15
CA ASN A 53 -10.91 -3.77 -9.18
C ASN A 53 -10.65 -4.87 -10.22
N LYS A 54 -9.39 -5.06 -10.63
CA LYS A 54 -9.02 -6.14 -11.55
C LYS A 54 -9.28 -7.51 -10.94
N SER A 55 -8.83 -7.75 -9.70
CA SER A 55 -9.04 -9.02 -9.01
C SER A 55 -10.53 -9.31 -8.76
N ALA A 56 -11.33 -8.28 -8.46
CA ALA A 56 -12.77 -8.43 -8.30
C ALA A 56 -13.45 -8.79 -9.63
N SER A 57 -13.07 -8.14 -10.73
CA SER A 57 -13.56 -8.49 -12.07
C SER A 57 -13.19 -9.92 -12.47
N GLU A 58 -11.98 -10.38 -12.16
CA GLU A 58 -11.56 -11.77 -12.43
C GLU A 58 -12.38 -12.80 -11.64
N GLN A 59 -12.89 -12.42 -10.47
CA GLN A 59 -13.70 -13.28 -9.60
C GLN A 59 -15.23 -13.11 -9.84
N ASN A 60 -15.64 -12.30 -10.83
CA ASN A 60 -17.05 -11.91 -11.04
C ASN A 60 -17.71 -11.28 -9.80
N VAL A 61 -16.93 -10.56 -9.00
CA VAL A 61 -17.37 -9.87 -7.79
C VAL A 61 -17.37 -8.36 -8.04
N THR A 62 -18.38 -7.66 -7.53
CA THR A 62 -18.41 -6.19 -7.56
C THR A 62 -17.96 -5.64 -6.21
N LEU A 63 -16.86 -4.88 -6.20
CA LEU A 63 -16.47 -4.11 -5.02
C LEU A 63 -17.45 -2.95 -4.83
N SER A 64 -18.00 -2.83 -3.63
CA SER A 64 -18.93 -1.75 -3.26
C SER A 64 -18.20 -0.53 -2.73
N ASP A 65 -17.07 -0.76 -2.05
CA ASP A 65 -16.19 0.29 -1.55
C ASP A 65 -14.75 -0.22 -1.47
N VAL A 66 -13.79 0.65 -1.81
CA VAL A 66 -12.35 0.39 -1.71
C VAL A 66 -11.72 1.56 -1.00
N LYS A 67 -11.29 1.33 0.24
CA LYS A 67 -10.62 2.33 1.06
C LYS A 67 -9.15 1.97 1.18
N ILE A 68 -8.28 2.85 0.72
CA ILE A 68 -6.84 2.70 0.86
C ILE A 68 -6.35 3.79 1.80
N THR A 69 -5.54 3.37 2.78
CA THR A 69 -4.89 4.27 3.72
C THR A 69 -3.40 4.13 3.53
N THR A 70 -2.71 5.25 3.34
CA THR A 70 -1.26 5.29 3.21
C THR A 70 -0.62 6.09 4.34
N ARG A 71 0.63 5.78 4.65
CA ARG A 71 1.46 6.57 5.54
C ARG A 71 2.93 6.49 5.16
N CYS A 72 3.64 7.57 5.40
CA CYS A 72 5.08 7.66 5.25
C CYS A 72 5.76 7.21 6.54
N LEU A 73 6.59 6.18 6.45
CA LEU A 73 7.43 5.67 7.53
C LEU A 73 8.84 6.20 7.32
N THR A 74 9.49 6.66 8.37
CA THR A 74 10.95 6.87 8.37
C THR A 74 11.69 5.54 8.17
N LEU A 75 12.98 5.58 7.85
CA LEU A 75 13.82 4.36 7.81
C LEU A 75 13.67 3.49 9.06
N LYS A 76 13.74 4.10 10.25
CA LYS A 76 13.63 3.40 11.53
C LYS A 76 12.26 2.74 11.69
N GLU A 77 11.19 3.46 11.37
CA GLU A 77 9.83 2.91 11.42
C GLU A 77 9.62 1.79 10.39
N GLY A 78 10.28 1.88 9.23
CA GLY A 78 10.26 0.83 8.21
C GLY A 78 10.97 -0.46 8.67
N GLU A 79 12.12 -0.33 9.32
CA GLU A 79 12.83 -1.46 9.93
C GLU A 79 11.98 -2.12 11.03
N GLU A 80 11.43 -1.32 11.96
CA GLU A 80 10.54 -1.81 13.01
C GLU A 80 9.29 -2.49 12.43
N PHE A 81 8.73 -1.92 11.36
CA PHE A 81 7.58 -2.48 10.65
C PHE A 81 7.88 -3.87 10.07
N LEU A 82 9.04 -4.04 9.40
CA LEU A 82 9.43 -5.33 8.83
C LEU A 82 9.81 -6.36 9.89
N ILE A 83 10.39 -5.95 11.01
CA ILE A 83 10.65 -6.84 12.15
C ILE A 83 9.33 -7.37 12.71
N LYS A 84 8.33 -6.49 12.84
CA LYS A 84 7.02 -6.85 13.42
C LYS A 84 6.17 -7.71 12.49
N ASN A 85 6.08 -7.36 11.21
CA ASN A 85 5.16 -7.98 10.26
C ASN A 85 5.84 -9.04 9.37
N GLY A 86 7.16 -9.13 9.42
CA GLY A 86 7.97 -10.03 8.62
C GLY A 86 8.27 -9.49 7.21
N PRO A 87 9.22 -10.12 6.50
CA PRO A 87 9.66 -9.68 5.17
C PRO A 87 8.57 -9.79 4.10
N THR A 88 7.55 -10.63 4.32
CA THR A 88 6.38 -10.76 3.42
C THR A 88 5.49 -9.52 3.40
N ALA A 89 5.68 -8.60 4.35
CA ALA A 89 5.03 -7.30 4.35
C ALA A 89 5.71 -6.30 3.39
N LEU A 90 6.89 -6.61 2.85
CA LEU A 90 7.58 -5.78 1.87
C LEU A 90 7.11 -6.08 0.45
N ILE A 91 6.83 -5.03 -0.31
CA ILE A 91 6.55 -5.07 -1.75
C ILE A 91 7.66 -4.31 -2.47
N VAL A 92 8.38 -5.00 -3.35
CA VAL A 92 9.40 -4.38 -4.21
C VAL A 92 8.76 -4.10 -5.56
N THR A 93 8.47 -2.83 -5.84
CA THR A 93 7.73 -2.45 -7.06
C THR A 93 8.64 -2.26 -8.27
N GLY A 94 9.97 -2.17 -8.07
CA GLY A 94 10.96 -1.91 -9.13
C GLY A 94 10.78 -0.56 -9.87
N LYS A 95 9.74 0.20 -9.52
CA LYS A 95 9.39 1.50 -10.10
C LYS A 95 9.97 2.61 -9.24
N GLU A 96 10.69 3.52 -9.88
CA GLU A 96 11.00 4.80 -9.28
C GLU A 96 9.72 5.65 -9.28
N PHE A 97 9.33 6.09 -8.08
CA PHE A 97 8.27 7.08 -7.92
C PHE A 97 8.93 8.47 -8.01
N ASN A 98 9.23 8.90 -9.24
CA ASN A 98 9.71 10.26 -9.55
C ASN A 98 8.54 11.20 -9.85
#